data_AF-A0A4Q5WII3-F1
#
_entry.id   AF-A0A4Q5WII3-F1
#
_cell.length_a   1.000
_cell.length_b   1.000
_cell.length_c   1.000
_cell.angle_alpha   90.00
_cell.angle_beta   90.00
_cell.angle_gamma   90.00
#
_symmetry.space_group_name_H-M   'P 1'
#
loop_
_entity.id
_entity.type
_entity.pdbx_description
1 polymer ?
#
loop_
_entity_poly.entity_id
_entity_poly.type
_entity_poly.pdbx_seq_one_letter_code
_entity_poly.pdbx_strand_id
1 'polypeptide(L)'
;MARPPQDKRPPAAGWQSRLAAAELLHHTLDKGLDLETAMDASKTFRKLEGPDRGFARAIAGAALRGIGRIDYALGGMVQRPLADMEPEVRAVLCAGAAQLWMLGVADHAAVSATVEAAGRWHEARRGGGLVNAVLRRASREAEAFHNAPPTSVWPEWMAAKLKAALGPDRADAMARQQLEEPPIDVTLKPGENPTVWAEKLGGAVLPNGS
;
A
#
# COMPACT_ATOMS: atom_id res chain seq x y z
N MET A 1 -31.93 16.17 -28.81
CA MET A 1 -31.83 16.71 -27.44
C MET A 1 -30.41 16.49 -26.94
N ALA A 2 -29.65 17.56 -26.71
CA ALA A 2 -28.29 17.46 -26.19
C ALA A 2 -28.32 17.04 -24.71
N ARG A 3 -27.49 16.06 -24.35
CA ARG A 3 -27.29 15.62 -22.96
C ARG A 3 -26.80 16.82 -22.14
N PRO A 4 -27.42 17.16 -20.99
CA PRO A 4 -26.99 18.30 -20.20
C PRO A 4 -25.52 18.12 -19.78
N PRO A 5 -24.74 19.22 -19.68
CA PRO A 5 -23.35 19.15 -19.26
C PRO A 5 -23.31 18.50 -17.88
N GLN A 6 -22.49 17.45 -17.75
CA GLN A 6 -22.25 16.80 -16.47
C GLN A 6 -21.76 17.83 -15.47
N ASP A 7 -22.49 17.93 -14.36
CA ASP A 7 -22.17 18.75 -13.21
C ASP A 7 -20.72 18.48 -12.77
N LYS A 8 -19.83 19.46 -12.99
CA LYS A 8 -18.39 19.32 -12.72
C LYS A 8 -18.17 19.47 -11.22
N ARG A 9 -18.51 18.43 -10.45
CA ARG A 9 -18.06 18.33 -9.06
C ARG A 9 -16.55 18.59 -9.01
N PRO A 10 -16.06 19.38 -8.04
CA PRO A 10 -14.63 19.55 -7.86
C PRO A 10 -13.98 18.18 -7.62
N PRO A 11 -12.75 17.96 -8.13
CA PRO A 11 -12.04 16.70 -7.90
C PRO A 11 -11.91 16.44 -6.40
N ALA A 12 -12.04 15.18 -6.00
CA ALA A 12 -11.87 14.80 -4.60
C ALA A 12 -10.47 15.20 -4.11
N ALA A 13 -10.39 15.86 -2.95
CA ALA A 13 -9.10 16.31 -2.42
C ALA A 13 -8.13 15.13 -2.22
N GLY A 14 -6.85 15.36 -2.53
CA GLY A 14 -5.78 14.37 -2.34
C GLY A 14 -5.75 13.22 -3.35
N TRP A 15 -6.48 13.27 -4.47
CA TRP A 15 -6.46 12.22 -5.50
C TRP A 15 -5.06 12.04 -6.12
N GLN A 16 -4.25 13.10 -6.22
CA GLN A 16 -2.91 13.04 -6.81
C GLN A 16 -1.96 12.14 -6.03
N SER A 17 -2.04 12.14 -4.69
CA SER A 17 -1.22 11.26 -3.85
C SER A 17 -1.65 9.78 -3.98
N ARG A 18 -2.94 9.51 -4.21
CA ARG A 18 -3.43 8.14 -4.48
C ARG A 18 -3.04 7.66 -5.88
N LEU A 19 -3.10 8.56 -6.87
CA LEU A 19 -2.61 8.24 -8.21
C LEU A 19 -1.11 7.94 -8.19
N ALA A 20 -0.31 8.79 -7.54
CA ALA A 20 1.11 8.55 -7.38
C ALA A 20 1.37 7.19 -6.71
N ALA A 21 0.70 6.89 -5.59
CA ALA A 21 0.84 5.60 -4.93
C ALA A 21 0.49 4.41 -5.84
N ALA A 22 -0.59 4.51 -6.63
CA ALA A 22 -0.97 3.47 -7.58
C ALA A 22 0.06 3.32 -8.72
N GLU A 23 0.63 4.41 -9.24
CA GLU A 23 1.74 4.35 -10.21
C GLU A 23 2.97 3.65 -9.61
N LEU A 24 3.32 3.94 -8.35
CA LEU A 24 4.44 3.27 -7.65
C LEU A 24 4.19 1.76 -7.51
N LEU A 25 2.97 1.38 -7.12
CA LEU A 25 2.58 -0.03 -6.99
C LEU A 25 2.64 -0.75 -8.32
N HIS A 26 2.10 -0.17 -9.39
CA HIS A 26 2.16 -0.76 -10.71
C HIS A 26 3.61 -0.92 -11.22
N HIS A 27 4.45 0.09 -11.03
CA HIS A 27 5.86 0.03 -11.37
C HIS A 27 6.61 -1.07 -10.58
N THR A 28 6.28 -1.25 -9.31
CA THR A 28 6.93 -2.24 -8.46
C THR A 28 6.47 -3.66 -8.78
N LEU A 29 5.15 -3.87 -8.81
CA LEU A 29 4.55 -5.19 -8.90
C LEU A 29 4.54 -5.75 -10.32
N ASP A 30 4.37 -4.90 -11.33
CA ASP A 30 4.17 -5.35 -12.72
C ASP A 30 5.38 -5.05 -13.61
N LYS A 31 6.18 -4.03 -13.29
CA LYS A 31 7.43 -3.71 -14.02
C LYS A 31 8.71 -4.18 -13.32
N GLY A 32 8.60 -4.71 -12.10
CA GLY A 32 9.73 -5.26 -11.35
C GLY A 32 10.76 -4.22 -10.89
N LEU A 33 10.36 -2.95 -10.80
CA LEU A 33 11.22 -1.90 -10.25
C LEU A 33 11.24 -1.97 -8.72
N ASP A 34 12.35 -1.64 -8.09
CA ASP A 34 12.32 -1.33 -6.66
C ASP A 34 11.55 -0.01 -6.42
N LEU A 35 11.14 0.24 -5.18
CA LEU A 35 10.31 1.41 -4.85
C LEU A 35 11.02 2.74 -5.12
N GLU A 36 12.34 2.81 -5.00
CA GLU A 36 13.12 4.01 -5.26
C GLU A 36 13.13 4.33 -6.76
N THR A 37 13.47 3.34 -7.59
CA THR A 37 13.40 3.44 -9.04
C THR A 37 11.96 3.73 -9.52
N ALA A 38 10.95 3.17 -8.86
CA ALA A 38 9.54 3.46 -9.15
C ALA A 38 9.18 4.92 -8.85
N MET A 39 9.71 5.50 -7.77
CA MET A 39 9.53 6.92 -7.42
C MET A 39 10.14 7.84 -8.48
N ASP A 40 11.31 7.49 -9.01
CA ASP A 40 11.95 8.25 -10.08
C ASP A 40 11.22 8.13 -11.42
N ALA A 41 10.62 6.96 -11.70
CA ALA A 41 9.87 6.71 -12.93
C ALA A 41 8.48 7.38 -12.94
N SER A 42 7.84 7.55 -11.77
CA SER A 42 6.49 8.12 -11.67
C SER A 42 6.50 9.64 -11.88
N LYS A 43 5.89 10.08 -12.99
CA LYS A 43 5.71 11.53 -13.28
C LYS A 43 4.81 12.20 -12.26
N THR A 44 3.79 11.50 -11.76
CA THR A 44 2.86 12.05 -10.76
C THR A 44 3.57 12.21 -9.42
N PHE A 45 4.30 11.19 -8.96
CA PHE A 45 5.04 11.26 -7.70
C PHE A 45 6.09 12.37 -7.68
N ARG A 46 6.87 12.54 -8.77
CA ARG A 46 7.89 13.61 -8.85
C ARG A 46 7.36 15.03 -8.76
N LYS A 47 6.06 15.23 -9.03
CA LYS A 47 5.39 16.54 -8.91
C LYS A 47 4.81 16.80 -7.53
N LEU A 48 4.76 15.79 -6.66
CA LEU A 48 4.26 15.95 -5.30
C LEU A 48 5.37 16.50 -4.40
N GLU A 49 4.94 17.32 -3.44
CA GLU A 49 5.80 17.90 -2.41
C GLU A 49 5.16 17.72 -1.03
N GLY A 50 5.98 17.87 0.01
CA GLY A 50 5.51 17.91 1.39
C GLY A 50 4.61 16.74 1.80
N PRO A 51 3.48 17.02 2.49
CA PRO A 51 2.58 15.98 3.01
C PRO A 51 2.02 15.04 1.94
N ASP A 52 1.69 15.52 0.73
CA ASP A 52 1.13 14.68 -0.32
C ASP A 52 2.14 13.66 -0.85
N ARG A 53 3.42 14.06 -0.97
CA ARG A 53 4.50 13.15 -1.35
C ARG A 53 4.74 12.10 -0.27
N GLY A 54 4.77 12.53 0.99
CA GLY A 54 4.89 11.62 2.14
C GLY A 54 3.74 10.62 2.18
N PHE A 55 2.52 11.09 1.94
CA PHE A 55 1.34 10.24 1.95
C PHE A 55 1.30 9.24 0.80
N ALA A 56 1.70 9.63 -0.42
CA ALA A 56 1.84 8.70 -1.55
C ALA A 56 2.82 7.56 -1.23
N ARG A 57 3.97 7.89 -0.60
CA ARG A 57 4.96 6.90 -0.16
C ARG A 57 4.40 6.00 0.95
N ALA A 58 3.67 6.56 1.91
CA ALA A 58 3.05 5.79 2.98
C ALA A 58 2.04 4.75 2.45
N ILE A 59 1.19 5.13 1.48
CA ILE A 59 0.26 4.20 0.82
C ILE A 59 1.02 3.09 0.11
N ALA A 60 1.99 3.43 -0.73
CA ALA A 60 2.75 2.43 -1.50
C ALA A 60 3.51 1.48 -0.55
N GLY A 61 4.16 2.01 0.48
CA GLY A 61 4.88 1.21 1.48
C GLY A 61 3.97 0.27 2.26
N ALA A 62 2.82 0.75 2.75
CA ALA A 62 1.84 -0.09 3.44
C ALA A 62 1.31 -1.20 2.51
N ALA A 63 0.92 -0.83 1.28
CA ALA A 63 0.41 -1.79 0.31
C ALA A 63 1.44 -2.87 -0.05
N LEU A 64 2.71 -2.51 -0.31
CA LEU A 64 3.77 -3.47 -0.60
C LEU A 64 4.06 -4.41 0.58
N ARG A 65 4.07 -3.87 1.81
CA ARG A 65 4.28 -4.65 3.03
C ARG A 65 3.19 -5.70 3.25
N GLY A 66 1.95 -5.34 2.92
CA GLY A 66 0.75 -6.16 3.11
C GLY A 66 0.20 -6.82 1.84
N ILE A 67 0.92 -6.81 0.71
CA ILE A 67 0.30 -7.07 -0.61
C ILE A 67 -0.40 -8.43 -0.70
N GLY A 68 0.22 -9.49 -0.16
CA GLY A 68 -0.39 -10.83 -0.16
C GLY A 68 -1.66 -10.90 0.71
N ARG A 69 -1.70 -10.19 1.84
CA ARG A 69 -2.90 -10.08 2.68
C ARG A 69 -4.00 -9.26 2.01
N ILE A 70 -3.61 -8.19 1.32
CA ILE A 70 -4.54 -7.37 0.53
C ILE A 70 -5.14 -8.22 -0.59
N ASP A 71 -4.31 -8.95 -1.34
CA ASP A 71 -4.76 -9.82 -2.42
C ASP A 71 -5.67 -10.95 -1.90
N TYR A 72 -5.35 -11.56 -0.75
CA TYR A 72 -6.20 -12.56 -0.09
C TYR A 72 -7.60 -12.00 0.23
N ALA A 73 -7.66 -10.85 0.89
CA ALA A 73 -8.92 -10.24 1.31
C ALA A 73 -9.74 -9.74 0.11
N LEU A 74 -9.11 -9.03 -0.83
CA LEU A 74 -9.76 -8.54 -2.03
C LEU A 74 -10.23 -9.69 -2.93
N GLY A 75 -9.54 -10.83 -2.94
CA GLY A 75 -9.94 -12.03 -3.68
C GLY A 75 -11.36 -12.51 -3.35
N GLY A 76 -11.80 -12.37 -2.10
CA GLY A 76 -13.18 -12.66 -1.68
C GLY A 76 -14.21 -11.58 -2.06
N MET A 77 -13.76 -10.44 -2.57
CA MET A 77 -14.59 -9.28 -2.92
C MET A 77 -14.79 -9.09 -4.42
N VAL A 78 -14.10 -9.89 -5.25
CA VAL A 78 -14.09 -9.78 -6.71
C VAL A 78 -14.53 -11.10 -7.35
N GLN A 79 -15.09 -11.04 -8.56
CA GLN A 79 -15.58 -12.23 -9.28
C GLN A 79 -14.50 -12.94 -10.10
N ARG A 80 -13.45 -12.21 -10.51
CA ARG A 80 -12.31 -12.73 -11.27
C ARG A 80 -11.03 -12.57 -10.42
N PRO A 81 -10.04 -13.46 -10.57
CA PRO A 81 -8.76 -13.32 -9.89
C PRO A 81 -8.15 -11.92 -10.10
N LEU A 82 -7.55 -11.36 -9.04
CA LEU A 82 -6.87 -10.05 -9.10
C LEU A 82 -5.71 -10.06 -10.09
N ALA A 83 -4.99 -11.19 -10.20
CA ALA A 83 -3.88 -11.36 -11.12
C ALA A 83 -4.29 -11.25 -12.60
N ASP A 84 -5.56 -11.52 -12.91
CA ASP A 84 -6.07 -11.40 -14.28
C ASP A 84 -6.52 -9.98 -14.60
N MET A 85 -6.65 -9.09 -13.61
CA MET A 85 -7.11 -7.71 -13.83
C MET A 85 -6.05 -6.87 -14.54
N GLU A 86 -6.49 -5.80 -15.19
CA GLU A 86 -5.57 -4.78 -15.70
C GLU A 86 -4.66 -4.29 -14.55
N PRO A 87 -3.33 -4.32 -14.72
CA PRO A 87 -2.36 -3.99 -13.68
C PRO A 87 -2.65 -2.67 -12.95
N GLU A 88 -3.04 -1.64 -13.70
CA GLU A 88 -3.33 -0.31 -13.17
C GLU A 88 -4.60 -0.29 -12.31
N VAL A 89 -5.61 -1.09 -12.67
CA VAL A 89 -6.82 -1.24 -11.85
C VAL A 89 -6.50 -1.97 -10.55
N ARG A 90 -5.71 -3.04 -10.61
CA ARG A 90 -5.24 -3.76 -9.42
C ARG A 90 -4.42 -2.83 -8.52
N ALA A 91 -3.50 -2.06 -9.08
CA ALA A 91 -2.68 -1.12 -8.31
C ALA A 91 -3.53 -0.06 -7.58
N VAL A 92 -4.55 0.49 -8.24
CA VAL A 92 -5.50 1.43 -7.60
C VAL A 92 -6.31 0.75 -6.49
N LEU A 93 -6.78 -0.48 -6.71
CA LEU A 93 -7.48 -1.27 -5.68
C LEU A 93 -6.59 -1.50 -4.45
N CYS A 94 -5.35 -1.93 -4.66
CA CYS A 94 -4.41 -2.17 -3.57
C CYS A 94 -4.05 -0.88 -2.81
N ALA A 95 -3.89 0.25 -3.52
CA ALA A 95 -3.70 1.56 -2.90
C ALA A 95 -4.90 1.97 -2.02
N GLY A 96 -6.13 1.74 -2.50
CA GLY A 96 -7.35 2.00 -1.74
C GLY A 96 -7.50 1.10 -0.52
N ALA A 97 -7.23 -0.19 -0.68
CA ALA A 97 -7.29 -1.18 0.39
C ALA A 97 -6.30 -0.89 1.52
N ALA A 98 -5.05 -0.54 1.19
CA ALA A 98 -4.04 -0.16 2.19
C ALA A 98 -4.46 1.07 3.01
N GLN A 99 -5.10 2.06 2.37
CA GLN A 99 -5.63 3.23 3.09
C GLN A 99 -6.69 2.83 4.11
N LEU A 100 -7.63 1.97 3.72
CA LEU A 100 -8.74 1.52 4.55
C LEU A 100 -8.27 0.64 5.71
N TRP A 101 -7.39 -0.31 5.44
CA TRP A 101 -7.09 -1.39 6.39
C TRP A 101 -5.81 -1.19 7.19
N MET A 102 -4.90 -0.30 6.75
CA MET A 102 -3.56 -0.19 7.33
C MET A 102 -3.19 1.23 7.76
N LEU A 103 -3.74 2.26 7.10
CA LEU A 103 -3.36 3.66 7.37
C LEU A 103 -4.41 4.46 8.15
N GLY A 104 -5.54 3.85 8.51
CA GLY A 104 -6.59 4.52 9.30
C GLY A 104 -7.24 5.72 8.61
N VAL A 105 -7.21 5.77 7.28
CA VAL A 105 -7.82 6.84 6.50
C VAL A 105 -9.33 6.67 6.54
N ALA A 106 -10.06 7.75 6.84
CA ALA A 106 -11.53 7.72 6.88
C ALA A 106 -12.12 7.13 5.57
N ASP A 107 -13.02 6.15 5.70
CA ASP A 107 -13.58 5.37 4.60
C ASP A 107 -13.98 6.21 3.39
N HIS A 108 -14.76 7.26 3.62
CA HIS A 108 -15.28 8.11 2.56
C HIS A 108 -14.15 8.79 1.77
N ALA A 109 -13.10 9.24 2.45
CA ALA A 109 -11.96 9.92 1.84
C ALA A 109 -11.08 8.92 1.07
N ALA A 110 -10.80 7.75 1.66
CA ALA A 110 -10.05 6.67 1.03
C ALA A 110 -10.74 6.22 -0.27
N VAL A 111 -12.05 5.98 -0.23
CA VAL A 111 -12.83 5.57 -1.40
C VAL A 111 -12.91 6.71 -2.42
N SER A 112 -13.32 7.92 -2.04
CA SER A 112 -13.55 9.00 -3.01
C SER A 112 -12.28 9.42 -3.74
N ALA A 113 -11.17 9.61 -3.01
CA ALA A 113 -9.92 10.05 -3.60
C ALA A 113 -9.29 8.97 -4.48
N THR A 114 -9.43 7.69 -4.11
CA THR A 114 -8.90 6.56 -4.90
C THR A 114 -9.72 6.33 -6.17
N VAL A 115 -11.05 6.48 -6.10
CA VAL A 115 -11.92 6.41 -7.30
C VAL A 115 -11.65 7.57 -8.25
N GLU A 116 -11.46 8.79 -7.74
CA GLU A 116 -11.04 9.94 -8.55
C GLU A 116 -9.68 9.66 -9.20
N ALA A 117 -8.70 9.12 -8.45
CA ALA A 117 -7.41 8.72 -9.00
C ALA A 117 -7.52 7.71 -10.15
N ALA A 118 -8.35 6.67 -10.00
CA ALA A 118 -8.64 5.72 -11.07
C ALA A 118 -9.22 6.42 -12.31
N GLY A 119 -10.15 7.36 -12.13
CA GLY A 119 -10.75 8.11 -13.23
C GLY A 119 -9.77 9.03 -13.96
N ARG A 120 -8.73 9.51 -13.26
CA ARG A 120 -7.68 10.38 -13.82
C ARG A 120 -6.55 9.63 -14.51
N TRP A 121 -6.41 8.34 -14.23
CA TRP A 121 -5.43 7.48 -14.86
C TRP A 121 -6.01 6.82 -16.12
N HIS A 122 -5.47 7.12 -17.30
CA HIS A 122 -6.04 6.71 -18.58
C HIS A 122 -6.25 5.19 -18.69
N GLU A 123 -5.28 4.43 -18.19
CA GLU A 123 -5.20 2.99 -18.21
C GLU A 123 -6.20 2.37 -17.21
N ALA A 124 -6.33 2.93 -16.00
CA ALA A 124 -7.26 2.43 -14.98
C ALA A 124 -8.71 2.92 -15.13
N ARG A 125 -8.97 3.99 -15.91
CA ARG A 125 -10.29 4.68 -15.93
C ARG A 125 -11.48 3.78 -16.21
N ARG A 126 -11.30 2.74 -17.05
CA ARG A 126 -12.37 1.78 -17.39
C ARG A 126 -12.78 0.93 -16.19
N GLY A 127 -11.88 0.71 -15.24
CA GLY A 127 -12.11 -0.01 -14.00
C GLY A 127 -12.70 0.84 -12.86
N GLY A 128 -12.93 2.15 -13.04
CA GLY A 128 -13.36 3.03 -11.93
C GLY A 128 -14.66 2.60 -11.23
N GLY A 129 -15.61 2.01 -11.97
CA GLY A 129 -16.83 1.44 -11.38
C GLY A 129 -16.56 0.24 -10.47
N LEU A 130 -15.67 -0.67 -10.90
CA LEU A 130 -15.20 -1.80 -10.11
C LEU A 130 -14.45 -1.32 -8.87
N VAL A 131 -13.50 -0.39 -9.02
CA VAL A 131 -12.75 0.21 -7.91
C VAL A 131 -13.69 0.76 -6.85
N ASN A 132 -14.68 1.56 -7.26
CA ASN A 132 -15.65 2.13 -6.32
C ASN A 132 -16.49 1.06 -5.62
N ALA A 133 -16.99 0.07 -6.35
CA ALA A 133 -17.81 -1.00 -5.78
C ALA A 133 -17.02 -1.84 -4.76
N VAL A 134 -15.81 -2.26 -5.12
CA VAL A 134 -14.94 -3.09 -4.29
C VAL A 134 -14.45 -2.31 -3.08
N LEU A 135 -13.96 -1.07 -3.22
CA LEU A 135 -13.47 -0.30 -2.06
C LEU A 135 -14.60 0.06 -1.09
N ARG A 136 -15.82 0.32 -1.57
CA ARG A 136 -16.99 0.46 -0.69
C ARG A 136 -17.31 -0.80 0.06
N ARG A 137 -17.09 -1.97 -0.55
CA ARG A 137 -17.28 -3.27 0.11
C ARG A 137 -16.18 -3.50 1.15
N ALA A 138 -14.93 -3.27 0.77
CA ALA A 138 -13.74 -3.36 1.61
C ALA A 138 -13.83 -2.51 2.88
N SER A 139 -14.45 -1.32 2.80
CA SER A 139 -14.62 -0.46 3.96
C SER A 139 -15.62 -1.01 4.98
N ARG A 140 -16.61 -1.79 4.54
CA ARG A 140 -17.60 -2.45 5.44
C ARG A 140 -17.14 -3.83 5.91
N GLU A 141 -16.35 -4.53 5.10
CA GLU A 141 -15.91 -5.92 5.33
C GLU A 141 -14.43 -5.98 5.74
N ALA A 142 -13.96 -5.05 6.59
CA ALA A 142 -12.57 -4.99 7.05
C ALA A 142 -12.10 -6.28 7.75
N GLU A 143 -13.02 -7.03 8.35
CA GLU A 143 -12.77 -8.34 8.94
C GLU A 143 -12.17 -9.36 7.96
N ALA A 144 -12.44 -9.24 6.65
CA ALA A 144 -11.82 -10.10 5.64
C ALA A 144 -10.29 -9.92 5.60
N PHE A 145 -9.81 -8.70 5.82
CA PHE A 145 -8.39 -8.41 5.94
C PHE A 145 -7.85 -8.80 7.31
N HIS A 146 -8.50 -8.38 8.40
CA HIS A 146 -8.01 -8.64 9.76
C HIS A 146 -7.91 -10.13 10.08
N ASN A 147 -8.85 -10.94 9.60
CA ASN A 147 -8.84 -12.40 9.79
C ASN A 147 -8.04 -13.16 8.73
N ALA A 148 -7.47 -12.49 7.73
CA ALA A 148 -6.57 -13.14 6.76
C ALA A 148 -5.38 -13.76 7.51
N PRO A 149 -5.01 -15.03 7.24
CA PRO A 149 -3.89 -15.69 7.91
C PRO A 149 -2.62 -14.83 7.80
N PRO A 150 -1.84 -14.63 8.88
CA PRO A 150 -0.64 -13.79 8.81
C PRO A 150 0.29 -14.18 7.68
N THR A 151 0.49 -15.49 7.47
CA THR A 151 1.38 -16.02 6.43
C THR A 151 0.90 -15.76 5.00
N SER A 152 -0.33 -15.28 4.78
CA SER A 152 -0.80 -14.85 3.46
C SER A 152 -0.07 -13.60 2.96
N VAL A 153 0.74 -12.93 3.80
CA VAL A 153 1.69 -11.90 3.36
C VAL A 153 2.73 -12.42 2.36
N TRP A 154 2.97 -13.74 2.33
CA TRP A 154 3.88 -14.39 1.41
C TRP A 154 3.16 -15.17 0.32
N PRO A 155 3.80 -15.37 -0.85
CA PRO A 155 3.36 -16.39 -1.80
C PRO A 155 3.31 -17.78 -1.16
N GLU A 156 2.41 -18.64 -1.63
CA GLU A 156 2.16 -19.98 -1.06
C GLU A 156 3.44 -20.82 -0.91
N TRP A 157 4.30 -20.83 -1.94
CA TRP A 157 5.55 -21.58 -1.91
C TRP A 157 6.50 -21.10 -0.80
N MET A 158 6.52 -19.81 -0.50
CA MET A 158 7.37 -19.21 0.52
C MET A 158 6.79 -19.46 1.92
N ALA A 159 5.47 -19.33 2.07
CA ALA A 159 4.78 -19.69 3.30
C ALA A 159 5.00 -21.17 3.67
N ALA A 160 4.87 -22.09 2.70
CA ALA A 160 5.13 -23.51 2.89
C ALA A 160 6.59 -23.77 3.31
N LYS A 161 7.55 -23.14 2.62
CA LYS A 161 8.99 -23.28 2.93
C LYS A 161 9.33 -22.76 4.33
N LEU A 162 8.82 -21.60 4.72
CA LEU A 162 9.07 -21.01 6.04
C LEU A 162 8.40 -21.82 7.16
N LYS A 163 7.17 -22.31 6.95
CA LYS A 163 6.50 -23.21 7.90
C LYS A 163 7.28 -24.51 8.11
N ALA A 164 7.79 -25.11 7.02
CA ALA A 164 8.61 -26.31 7.12
C ALA A 164 9.95 -26.07 7.85
N ALA A 165 10.57 -24.90 7.64
CA ALA A 165 11.88 -24.59 8.23
C ALA A 165 11.81 -24.11 9.70
N LEU A 166 10.78 -23.34 10.06
CA LEU A 166 10.68 -22.68 11.37
C LEU A 166 9.64 -23.32 12.30
N GLY A 167 8.72 -24.12 11.76
CA GLY A 167 7.49 -24.53 12.43
C GLY A 167 6.38 -23.48 12.27
N PRO A 168 5.11 -23.88 12.43
CA PRO A 168 3.94 -23.02 12.17
C PRO A 168 3.93 -21.76 13.04
N ASP A 169 4.15 -21.88 14.35
CA ASP A 169 4.04 -20.75 15.29
C ASP A 169 5.09 -19.66 15.01
N ARG A 170 6.33 -20.06 14.68
CA ARG A 170 7.42 -19.13 14.37
C ARG A 170 7.23 -18.48 13.01
N ALA A 171 6.70 -19.21 12.02
CA ALA A 171 6.34 -18.64 10.72
C ALA A 171 5.22 -17.62 10.86
N ASP A 172 4.19 -17.92 11.66
CA ASP A 172 3.11 -16.98 11.97
C ASP A 172 3.63 -15.72 12.68
N ALA A 173 4.50 -15.87 13.69
CA ALA A 173 5.13 -14.75 14.38
C ALA A 173 5.98 -13.88 13.44
N MET A 174 6.77 -14.50 12.56
CA MET A 174 7.57 -13.80 11.56
C MET A 174 6.69 -13.03 10.56
N ALA A 175 5.59 -13.63 10.10
CA ALA A 175 4.65 -12.97 9.20
C ALA A 175 3.98 -11.75 9.85
N ARG A 176 3.62 -11.85 11.14
CA ARG A 176 3.09 -10.71 11.91
C ARG A 176 4.13 -9.60 12.01
N GLN A 177 5.38 -9.93 12.34
CA GLN A 177 6.45 -8.93 12.46
C GLN A 177 6.72 -8.20 11.13
N GLN A 178 6.62 -8.89 9.98
CA GLN A 178 6.80 -8.25 8.68
C GLN A 178 5.73 -7.19 8.37
N LEU A 179 4.55 -7.28 8.97
CA LEU A 179 3.46 -6.33 8.75
C LEU A 179 3.62 -5.03 9.54
N GLU A 180 4.45 -5.05 10.59
CA GLU A 180 4.81 -3.86 11.35
C GLU A 180 5.69 -2.94 10.52
N GLU A 181 5.55 -1.63 10.73
CA GLU A 181 6.45 -0.67 10.11
C GLU A 181 7.86 -0.79 10.73
N PRO A 182 8.91 -0.99 9.93
CA PRO A 182 10.25 -1.13 10.48
C PRO A 182 10.69 0.17 11.16
N PRO A 183 11.36 0.08 12.32
CA PRO A 183 11.99 1.25 12.92
C PRO A 183 13.12 1.78 12.01
N ILE A 184 13.51 3.02 12.24
CA ILE A 184 14.69 3.61 11.60
C ILE A 184 15.90 3.27 12.46
N ASP A 185 16.76 2.38 11.96
CA ASP A 185 18.05 2.08 12.57
C ASP A 185 19.13 2.99 11.99
N VAL A 186 19.95 3.59 12.86
CA VAL A 186 21.01 4.53 12.45
C VAL A 186 22.36 4.06 12.98
N THR A 187 23.24 3.62 12.08
CA THR A 187 24.63 3.33 12.45
C THR A 187 25.46 4.60 12.48
N LEU A 188 26.06 4.88 13.63
CA LEU A 188 26.93 6.04 13.81
C LEU A 188 28.31 5.81 13.19
N LYS A 189 28.98 6.92 12.83
CA LYS A 189 30.38 6.87 12.38
C LYS A 189 31.29 6.38 13.52
N PRO A 190 32.39 5.67 13.21
CA PRO A 190 33.36 5.27 14.23
C PRO A 190 33.85 6.48 15.05
N GLY A 191 33.86 6.34 16.38
CA GLY A 191 34.28 7.38 17.31
C GLY A 191 33.17 8.32 17.81
N GLU A 192 31.96 8.24 17.23
CA GLU A 192 30.78 8.96 17.75
C GLU A 192 30.24 8.27 19.02
N ASN A 193 29.59 9.04 19.90
CA ASN A 193 29.00 8.54 21.14
C ASN A 193 27.51 8.16 20.93
N PRO A 194 27.13 6.87 21.05
CA PRO A 194 25.75 6.41 20.85
C PRO A 194 24.73 7.05 21.79
N THR A 195 25.08 7.26 23.05
CA THR A 195 24.17 7.82 24.05
C THR A 195 23.79 9.26 23.71
N VAL A 196 24.76 10.06 23.24
CA VAL A 196 24.52 11.46 22.84
C VAL A 196 23.56 11.54 21.65
N TRP A 197 23.71 10.65 20.67
CA TRP A 197 22.85 10.63 19.50
C TRP A 197 21.46 10.04 19.79
N ALA A 198 21.38 9.03 20.65
CA ALA A 198 20.10 8.49 21.12
C ALA A 198 19.24 9.58 21.79
N GLU A 199 19.83 10.40 22.66
CA GLU A 199 19.12 11.53 23.29
C GLU A 199 18.65 12.56 22.25
N LYS A 200 19.52 12.96 21.32
CA LYS A 200 19.19 13.95 20.28
C LYS A 200 18.09 13.50 19.32
N LEU A 201 18.07 12.21 18.99
CA LEU A 201 17.14 11.63 18.02
C LEU A 201 15.89 11.05 18.69
N GLY A 202 15.82 11.03 20.03
CA GLY A 202 14.78 10.31 20.77
C GLY A 202 14.83 8.79 20.53
N GLY A 203 16.01 8.26 20.22
CA GLY A 203 16.23 6.84 19.94
C GLY A 203 16.66 6.03 21.17
N ALA A 204 16.83 4.73 20.96
CA ALA A 204 17.38 3.81 21.95
C ALA A 204 18.65 3.17 21.39
N VAL A 205 19.70 3.05 22.23
CA VAL A 205 20.94 2.34 21.85
C VAL A 205 20.67 0.84 21.94
N LEU A 206 20.88 0.11 20.85
CA LEU A 206 20.68 -1.33 20.83
C LEU A 206 21.91 -2.06 21.40
N PRO A 207 21.73 -3.27 21.99
CA PRO A 207 22.83 -4.00 22.64
C PRO A 207 24.00 -4.37 21.73
N ASN A 208 23.78 -4.37 20.42
CA ASN A 208 24.76 -4.66 19.38
C ASN A 208 25.53 -3.41 18.89
N GLY A 209 25.30 -2.23 19.48
CA GLY A 209 25.99 -0.99 19.10
C GLY A 209 25.38 -0.28 17.88
N SER A 210 24.18 -0.68 17.47
CA SER A 210 23.35 -0.01 16.47
C SER A 210 22.32 0.91 17.12
#